data_AF-A0AAV8ZSH3-F1
#
_entry.id   AF-A0AAV8ZSH3-F1
#
_cell.length_a   1.000
_cell.length_b   1.000
_cell.length_c   1.000
_cell.angle_alpha   90.00
_cell.angle_beta   90.00
_cell.angle_gamma   90.00
#
_symmetry.space_group_name_H-M   'P 1'
#
loop_
_entity.id
_entity.type
_entity.pdbx_description
1 polymer ?
#
loop_
_entity_poly.entity_id
_entity_poly.type
_entity_poly.pdbx_seq_one_letter_code
_entity_poly.pdbx_strand_id
1 'polypeptide(L)'
;MRSQFVEQVQLLMEIQQIKHAEQLFGKSNYMWLCSKKVSMIWMSTNDEYRIRQALSKVTPDQQVQIMKQLLTWLDENPQADVLKIPNMTLRFINNTVTNNLINEANFSRMNSFRNSLRRLSNKISLTPPNINLGKVRRSVTFNDVPVIYRISK
;
A
#
# COMPACT_ATOMS: atom_id res chain seq x y z
N MET A 1 -11.39 5.60 -13.89
CA MET A 1 -10.01 5.33 -13.44
C MET A 1 -9.76 3.87 -13.05
N ARG A 2 -10.54 3.21 -12.17
CA ARG A 2 -10.25 1.81 -11.79
C ARG A 2 -10.30 0.79 -12.95
N SER A 3 -11.21 0.99 -13.91
CA SER A 3 -11.28 0.17 -15.15
C SER A 3 -10.00 0.27 -15.98
N GLN A 4 -9.50 1.50 -16.15
CA GLN A 4 -8.33 1.80 -16.98
C GLN A 4 -7.05 1.14 -16.47
N PHE A 5 -6.86 1.03 -15.15
CA PHE A 5 -5.69 0.36 -14.60
C PHE A 5 -5.69 -1.14 -14.91
N VAL A 6 -6.85 -1.79 -14.79
CA VAL A 6 -7.01 -3.22 -15.09
C VAL A 6 -6.74 -3.48 -16.58
N GLU A 7 -7.29 -2.62 -17.45
CA GLU A 7 -7.01 -2.64 -18.90
C GLU A 7 -5.52 -2.48 -19.20
N GLN A 8 -4.82 -1.58 -18.51
CA GLN A 8 -3.38 -1.39 -18.67
C GLN A 8 -2.57 -2.63 -18.27
N VAL A 9 -2.92 -3.28 -17.17
CA VAL A 9 -2.28 -4.54 -16.75
C VAL A 9 -2.48 -5.62 -17.80
N GLN A 10 -3.69 -5.70 -18.36
CA GLN A 10 -4.01 -6.67 -19.38
C GLN A 10 -3.26 -6.40 -20.69
N LEU A 11 -3.15 -5.13 -21.10
CA LEU A 11 -2.35 -4.73 -22.24
C LEU A 11 -0.86 -5.08 -22.05
N LEU A 12 -0.33 -4.99 -20.83
CA LEU A 12 1.03 -5.46 -20.54
C LEU A 12 1.17 -6.97 -20.67
N MET A 13 0.16 -7.74 -20.26
CA MET A 13 0.14 -9.19 -20.48
C MET A 13 0.21 -9.52 -21.97
N GLU A 14 -0.57 -8.82 -22.78
CA GLU A 14 -0.60 -9.00 -24.24
C GLU A 14 0.76 -8.68 -24.87
N ILE A 15 1.36 -7.54 -24.50
CA ILE A 15 2.69 -7.15 -25.00
C ILE A 15 3.72 -8.20 -24.64
N GLN A 16 3.72 -8.67 -23.39
CA GLN A 16 4.67 -9.68 -22.94
C GLN A 16 4.49 -11.01 -23.68
N GLN A 17 3.24 -11.38 -23.98
CA GLN A 17 2.93 -12.56 -24.77
C GLN A 17 3.45 -12.45 -26.20
N ILE A 18 3.29 -11.29 -26.82
CA ILE A 18 3.81 -11.02 -28.17
C ILE A 18 5.34 -11.11 -28.17
N LYS A 19 6.02 -10.48 -27.19
CA LYS A 19 7.48 -10.55 -27.05
C LYS A 19 7.98 -12.00 -26.94
N HIS A 20 7.31 -12.83 -26.14
CA HIS A 20 7.63 -14.25 -26.01
C HIS A 20 7.46 -15.01 -27.33
N ALA A 21 6.35 -14.77 -28.04
CA ALA A 21 6.11 -15.40 -29.33
C ALA A 21 7.18 -14.97 -30.35
N GLU A 22 7.48 -13.69 -30.48
CA GLU A 22 8.52 -13.17 -31.37
C GLU A 22 9.89 -13.80 -31.10
N GLN A 23 10.26 -13.96 -29.83
CA GLN A 23 11.53 -14.59 -29.45
C GLN A 23 11.60 -16.08 -29.84
N LEU A 24 10.51 -16.81 -29.67
CA LEU A 24 10.44 -18.23 -30.04
C LEU A 24 10.50 -18.42 -31.55
N PHE A 25 9.93 -17.49 -32.32
CA PHE A 25 9.72 -17.65 -33.75
C PHE A 25 10.73 -16.91 -34.64
N GLY A 26 11.39 -15.86 -34.14
CA GLY A 26 12.36 -15.05 -34.88
C GLY A 26 13.63 -15.79 -35.34
N LYS A 27 13.78 -17.07 -34.98
CA LYS A 27 14.89 -17.94 -35.40
C LYS A 27 14.49 -19.06 -36.38
N SER A 28 13.22 -19.15 -36.79
CA SER A 28 12.74 -20.27 -37.63
C SER A 28 12.29 -19.85 -39.03
N ASN A 29 12.51 -20.70 -40.03
CA ASN A 29 12.02 -20.52 -41.41
C ASN A 29 10.48 -20.62 -41.55
N TYR A 30 9.76 -20.77 -40.44
CA TYR A 30 8.31 -20.94 -40.41
C TYR A 30 7.56 -19.69 -39.89
N MET A 31 8.07 -18.49 -40.16
CA MET A 31 7.42 -17.21 -39.81
C MET A 31 5.92 -17.17 -40.18
N TRP A 32 5.52 -17.87 -41.26
CA TRP A 32 4.12 -17.98 -41.68
C TRP A 32 3.21 -18.71 -40.68
N LEU A 33 3.72 -19.67 -39.90
CA LEU A 33 2.97 -20.29 -38.80
C LEU A 33 2.72 -19.31 -37.64
N CYS A 34 3.57 -18.29 -37.55
CA CYS A 34 3.57 -17.24 -36.53
C CYS A 34 2.65 -16.07 -36.92
N SER A 35 2.24 -16.00 -38.19
CA SER A 35 1.21 -15.07 -38.68
C SER A 35 -0.20 -15.39 -38.14
N LYS A 36 -0.39 -16.61 -37.61
CA LYS A 36 -1.57 -16.98 -36.85
C LYS A 36 -1.52 -16.25 -35.52
N LYS A 37 -2.43 -15.28 -35.31
CA LYS A 37 -2.55 -14.51 -34.06
C LYS A 37 -2.39 -15.45 -32.87
N VAL A 38 -1.40 -15.17 -32.02
CA VAL A 38 -1.20 -15.91 -30.77
C VAL A 38 -2.50 -15.88 -29.99
N SER A 39 -2.93 -17.03 -29.48
CA SER A 39 -4.12 -17.14 -28.63
C SER A 39 -3.95 -16.22 -27.43
N MET A 40 -4.67 -15.10 -27.42
CA MET A 40 -4.59 -14.08 -26.39
C MET A 40 -4.91 -14.68 -25.01
N ILE A 41 -3.95 -14.60 -24.09
CA ILE A 41 -4.16 -15.04 -22.72
C ILE A 41 -4.83 -13.91 -21.96
N TRP A 42 -6.09 -14.12 -21.59
CA TRP A 42 -6.84 -13.18 -20.78
C TRP A 42 -6.48 -13.32 -19.31
N MET A 43 -6.52 -12.19 -18.60
CA MET A 43 -6.45 -12.21 -17.14
C MET A 43 -7.63 -13.01 -16.57
N SER A 44 -7.35 -13.84 -15.58
CA SER A 44 -8.39 -14.57 -14.86
C SER A 44 -9.35 -13.60 -14.18
N THR A 45 -10.64 -13.90 -14.21
CA THR A 45 -11.68 -13.10 -13.52
C THR A 45 -11.43 -13.00 -12.02
N ASN A 46 -10.80 -14.02 -11.42
CA ASN A 46 -10.40 -13.99 -10.01
C ASN A 46 -9.28 -12.97 -9.75
N ASP A 47 -8.27 -12.93 -10.62
CA ASP A 47 -7.15 -11.98 -10.49
C ASP A 47 -7.61 -10.56 -10.74
N GLU A 48 -8.46 -10.36 -11.74
CA GLU A 48 -9.12 -9.09 -12.00
C GLU A 48 -9.89 -8.59 -10.78
N TYR A 49 -10.73 -9.45 -10.19
CA TYR A 49 -11.52 -9.13 -9.01
C TYR A 49 -10.61 -8.71 -7.83
N ARG A 50 -9.55 -9.46 -7.57
CA ARG A 50 -8.57 -9.16 -6.51
C ARG A 50 -7.88 -7.82 -6.74
N ILE A 51 -7.48 -7.52 -7.98
CA ILE A 51 -6.84 -6.26 -8.34
C ILE A 51 -7.82 -5.11 -8.11
N ARG A 52 -9.05 -5.22 -8.60
CA ARG A 52 -10.10 -4.20 -8.38
C ARG A 52 -10.36 -3.94 -6.91
N GLN A 53 -10.41 -5.00 -6.10
CA GLN A 53 -10.59 -4.89 -4.65
C GLN A 53 -9.41 -4.17 -3.98
N ALA A 54 -8.17 -4.55 -4.34
CA ALA A 54 -6.97 -3.96 -3.76
C ALA A 54 -6.79 -2.48 -4.16
N LEU A 55 -7.13 -2.12 -5.41
CA LEU A 55 -7.12 -0.75 -5.92
C LEU A 55 -8.05 0.20 -5.17
N SER A 56 -9.06 -0.31 -4.45
CA SER A 56 -9.95 0.54 -3.65
C SER A 56 -9.22 1.34 -2.58
N LYS A 57 -8.04 0.87 -2.15
CA LYS A 57 -7.23 1.43 -1.06
C LYS A 57 -6.07 2.31 -1.54
N VAL A 58 -5.99 2.58 -2.85
CA VAL A 58 -4.83 3.22 -3.49
C VAL A 58 -5.25 4.44 -4.28
N THR A 59 -4.51 5.53 -4.14
CA THR A 59 -4.78 6.79 -4.86
C THR A 59 -4.36 6.71 -6.33
N PRO A 60 -4.90 7.55 -7.23
CA PRO A 60 -4.50 7.55 -8.65
C PRO A 60 -2.99 7.74 -8.87
N ASP A 61 -2.33 8.61 -8.11
CA ASP A 61 -0.89 8.84 -8.24
C ASP A 61 -0.08 7.59 -7.87
N GLN A 62 -0.51 6.89 -6.82
CA GLN A 62 0.10 5.63 -6.41
C GLN A 62 -0.13 4.52 -7.46
N GLN A 63 -1.28 4.52 -8.15
CA GLN A 63 -1.53 3.61 -9.27
C GLN A 63 -0.51 3.82 -10.39
N VAL A 64 -0.20 5.08 -10.74
CA VAL A 64 0.83 5.40 -11.74
C VAL A 64 2.21 4.91 -11.27
N GLN A 65 2.55 5.10 -9.99
CA GLN A 65 3.82 4.63 -9.45
C GLN A 65 3.94 3.09 -9.48
N ILE A 66 2.87 2.39 -9.13
CA ILE A 66 2.79 0.92 -9.21
C ILE A 66 2.96 0.46 -10.65
N MET A 67 2.35 1.14 -11.62
CA MET A 67 2.50 0.81 -13.04
C MET A 67 3.95 0.98 -13.51
N LYS A 68 4.62 2.06 -13.08
CA LYS A 68 6.06 2.25 -13.35
C LYS A 68 6.91 1.13 -12.75
N GLN A 69 6.64 0.73 -11.51
CA GLN A 69 7.34 -0.39 -10.87
C GLN A 69 7.13 -1.71 -11.62
N LEU A 70 5.92 -1.94 -12.11
CA LEU A 70 5.59 -3.13 -12.90
C LEU A 70 6.35 -3.15 -14.25
N LEU A 71 6.43 -2.00 -14.92
CA LEU A 71 7.22 -1.84 -16.15
C LEU A 71 8.71 -2.12 -15.89
N THR A 72 9.30 -1.49 -14.86
CA THR A 72 10.70 -1.74 -14.49
C THR A 72 10.96 -3.21 -14.18
N TRP A 73 10.04 -3.86 -13.47
CA TRP A 73 10.16 -5.29 -13.17
C TRP A 73 10.12 -6.16 -14.43
N LEU A 74 9.29 -5.82 -15.42
CA LEU A 74 9.25 -6.51 -16.71
C LEU A 74 10.53 -6.31 -17.53
N ASP A 75 11.11 -5.11 -17.49
CA ASP A 75 12.37 -4.82 -18.17
C ASP A 75 13.54 -5.62 -17.55
N GLU A 76 13.54 -5.79 -16.21
CA GLU A 76 14.52 -6.62 -15.50
C GLU A 76 14.28 -8.13 -15.70
N ASN A 77 13.04 -8.54 -15.97
CA ASN A 77 12.63 -9.94 -16.10
C ASN A 77 11.95 -10.21 -17.46
N PRO A 78 12.69 -10.08 -18.58
CA PRO A 78 12.09 -10.16 -19.92
C PRO A 78 11.52 -11.54 -20.26
N GLN A 79 11.95 -12.59 -19.55
CA GLN A 79 11.44 -13.96 -19.70
C GLN A 79 10.30 -14.31 -18.73
N ALA A 80 9.77 -13.33 -18.00
CA ALA A 80 8.68 -13.56 -17.07
C ALA A 80 7.45 -14.11 -17.79
N ASP A 81 6.86 -15.16 -17.21
CA ASP A 81 5.59 -15.72 -17.67
C ASP A 81 4.48 -14.68 -17.55
N VAL A 82 3.64 -14.61 -18.58
CA VAL A 82 2.52 -13.67 -18.72
C VAL A 82 1.55 -13.80 -17.54
N LEU A 83 1.33 -15.03 -17.06
CA LEU A 83 0.45 -15.32 -15.92
C LEU A 83 0.99 -14.81 -14.57
N LYS A 84 2.27 -14.45 -14.49
CA LYS A 84 2.87 -13.87 -13.27
C LYS A 84 2.61 -12.37 -13.15
N ILE A 85 2.25 -11.69 -14.24
CA ILE A 85 2.04 -10.23 -14.25
C ILE A 85 0.95 -9.82 -13.25
N PRO A 86 -0.28 -10.39 -13.26
CA PRO A 86 -1.32 -10.02 -12.30
C PRO A 86 -0.91 -10.24 -10.84
N ASN A 87 -0.19 -11.34 -10.58
CA ASN A 87 0.32 -11.67 -9.24
C ASN A 87 1.33 -10.63 -8.75
N MET A 88 2.23 -10.18 -9.63
CA MET A 88 3.20 -9.13 -9.29
C MET A 88 2.52 -7.78 -9.12
N THR A 89 1.53 -7.45 -9.94
CA THR A 89 0.71 -6.24 -9.77
C THR A 89 0.05 -6.22 -8.39
N LEU A 90 -0.58 -7.32 -7.97
CA LEU A 90 -1.18 -7.45 -6.64
C LEU A 90 -0.15 -7.26 -5.52
N ARG A 91 1.04 -7.84 -5.68
CA ARG A 91 2.13 -7.68 -4.71
C ARG A 91 2.55 -6.22 -4.57
N PHE A 92 2.71 -5.49 -5.67
CA PHE A 92 3.06 -4.07 -5.63
C PHE A 92 1.95 -3.21 -5.00
N ILE A 93 0.68 -3.47 -5.34
CA ILE A 93 -0.45 -2.80 -4.71
C ILE A 93 -0.43 -3.01 -3.19
N ASN A 94 -0.27 -4.26 -2.75
CA ASN A 94 -0.24 -4.59 -1.32
C ASN A 94 0.96 -3.93 -0.61
N ASN A 95 2.14 -3.91 -1.23
CA ASN A 95 3.32 -3.26 -0.68
C ASN A 95 3.10 -1.75 -0.49
N THR A 96 2.46 -1.09 -1.46
CA THR A 96 2.12 0.33 -1.35
C THR A 96 1.13 0.58 -0.22
N VAL A 97 0.12 -0.27 -0.08
CA VAL A 97 -0.85 -0.20 1.03
C VAL A 97 -0.15 -0.39 2.38
N THR A 98 0.73 -1.39 2.52
CA THR A 98 1.48 -1.62 3.77
C THR A 98 2.40 -0.46 4.10
N ASN A 99 3.06 0.13 3.10
CA ASN A 99 3.94 1.28 3.30
C ASN A 99 3.16 2.51 3.76
N ASN A 100 1.96 2.74 3.22
CA ASN A 100 1.08 3.82 3.67
C ASN A 100 0.68 3.64 5.15
N LEU A 101 0.30 2.42 5.54
CA LEU A 101 -0.06 2.11 6.93
C LEU A 101 1.12 2.29 7.89
N ILE A 102 2.32 1.87 7.49
CA ILE A 102 3.54 2.05 8.28
C ILE A 102 3.87 3.53 8.44
N ASN A 103 3.78 4.30 7.36
CA ASN A 103 4.04 5.74 7.39
C ASN A 103 3.03 6.47 8.30
N GLU A 104 1.74 6.15 8.19
CA GLU A 104 0.70 6.70 9.06
C GLU A 104 0.95 6.38 10.54
N ALA A 105 1.29 5.12 10.86
CA ALA A 105 1.64 4.72 12.22
C ALA A 105 2.88 5.46 12.75
N ASN A 106 3.89 5.66 11.89
CA ASN A 106 5.10 6.39 12.25
C ASN A 106 4.82 7.88 12.49
N PHE A 107 3.99 8.53 11.65
CA PHE A 107 3.55 9.91 11.88
C PHE A 107 2.72 10.04 13.15
N SER A 108 1.84 9.08 13.44
CA SER A 108 1.07 9.05 14.68
C SER A 108 1.98 8.93 15.91
N ARG A 109 2.98 8.03 15.87
CA ARG A 109 3.96 7.88 16.96
C ARG A 109 4.79 9.15 17.13
N MET A 110 5.22 9.77 16.03
CA MET A 110 5.97 11.03 16.06
C MET A 110 5.13 12.17 16.65
N ASN A 111 3.84 12.26 16.32
CA ASN A 111 2.94 13.26 16.88
C ASN A 111 2.70 13.04 18.38
N SER A 112 2.51 11.79 18.82
CA SER A 112 2.44 11.45 20.25
C SER A 112 3.72 11.82 20.98
N PHE A 113 4.90 11.56 20.40
CA PHE A 113 6.19 11.93 20.98
C PHE A 113 6.38 13.46 21.06
N ARG A 114 6.03 14.19 20.00
CA ARG A 114 6.04 15.67 20.00
C ARG A 114 5.10 16.23 21.07
N ASN A 115 3.90 15.66 21.22
CA ASN A 115 2.94 16.05 22.24
C ASN A 115 3.44 15.74 23.66
N SER A 116 4.10 14.60 23.87
CA SER A 116 4.70 14.28 25.17
C SER A 116 5.85 15.22 25.52
N LEU A 117 6.71 15.56 24.55
CA LEU A 117 7.78 16.54 24.75
C LEU A 117 7.25 17.93 25.04
N ARG A 118 6.22 18.40 24.33
CA ARG A 118 5.58 19.70 24.60
C ARG A 118 4.99 19.76 26.01
N ARG A 119 4.37 18.68 26.48
CA ARG A 119 3.88 18.56 27.87
C ARG A 119 5.01 18.56 28.90
N LEU A 120 6.18 18.00 28.56
CA LEU A 120 7.37 18.02 29.43
C LEU A 120 8.03 19.41 29.45
N SER A 121 8.14 20.07 28.30
CA SER A 121 8.69 21.43 28.13
C SER A 121 7.87 22.46 28.92
N ASN A 122 6.54 22.38 28.87
CA ASN A 122 5.66 23.25 29.66
C ASN A 122 5.77 23.01 31.19
N LYS A 123 6.36 21.89 31.63
CA LYS A 123 6.69 21.66 33.05
C LYS A 123 8.05 22.22 33.45
N ILE A 124 8.96 22.44 32.50
CA ILE A 124 10.32 22.93 32.77
C ILE A 124 10.36 24.47 32.83
N SER A 125 9.40 25.18 32.22
CA SER A 125 9.31 26.66 32.28
C SER A 125 8.47 27.21 33.44
N LEU A 126 8.26 26.44 34.50
CA LEU A 126 7.60 26.91 35.73
C LEU A 126 8.63 26.93 36.86
N THR A 127 9.61 27.82 36.78
CA THR A 127 10.05 28.52 37.98
C THR A 127 8.85 29.38 38.41
N PRO A 128 8.19 29.11 39.55
CA PRO A 128 7.20 30.04 40.05
C PRO A 128 7.94 31.34 40.43
N PRO A 129 7.42 32.53 40.09
CA PRO A 129 7.88 33.71 40.78
C PRO A 129 7.59 33.50 42.27
N ASN A 130 8.59 33.76 43.10
CA ASN A 130 8.53 33.70 44.56
C ASN A 130 7.29 34.47 45.06
N ILE A 131 6.19 33.76 45.27
CA ILE A 131 5.01 34.28 45.94
C ILE A 131 4.67 33.30 47.04
N ASN A 132 5.02 33.70 48.26
CA ASN A 132 4.57 33.09 49.50
C ASN A 132 3.03 32.98 49.49
N LEU A 133 2.49 31.79 49.23
CA LEU A 133 1.13 31.45 49.63
C LEU A 133 1.11 30.01 50.16
N GLY A 134 0.47 29.87 51.32
CA GLY A 134 0.61 28.79 52.27
C GLY A 134 0.51 27.36 51.74
N LYS A 135 1.05 26.43 52.54
CA LYS A 135 0.95 24.98 52.37
C LYS A 135 -0.47 24.55 52.02
N VAL A 136 -0.76 24.38 50.73
CA VAL A 136 -1.92 23.60 50.28
C VAL A 136 -1.44 22.16 50.21
N ARG A 137 -1.86 21.34 51.19
CA ARG A 137 -1.77 19.88 51.10
C ARG A 137 -2.59 19.44 49.88
N ARG A 138 -1.93 19.14 48.76
CA ARG A 138 -2.57 18.46 47.64
C ARG A 138 -2.66 16.97 47.98
N SER A 139 -3.80 16.55 48.52
CA SER A 139 -4.17 15.14 48.53
C SER A 139 -4.54 14.74 47.10
N VAL A 140 -3.80 13.80 46.53
CA VAL A 140 -4.20 13.12 45.30
C VAL A 140 -5.19 12.03 45.69
N THR A 141 -6.47 12.36 45.74
CA THR A 141 -7.52 11.34 45.74
C THR A 141 -7.78 10.95 44.29
N PHE A 142 -7.45 9.70 43.93
CA PHE A 142 -7.93 9.08 42.71
C PHE A 142 -9.47 9.06 42.77
N ASN A 143 -10.12 10.01 42.12
CA ASN A 143 -11.57 10.01 41.90
C ASN A 143 -11.93 9.19 40.64
N ASP A 144 -11.28 8.04 40.45
CA ASP A 144 -11.76 7.05 39.50
C ASP A 144 -12.81 6.20 40.23
N VAL A 145 -14.06 6.66 40.20
CA VAL A 145 -15.20 5.83 40.57
C VAL A 145 -15.33 4.76 39.47
N PRO A 146 -15.10 3.46 39.76
CA PRO A 146 -15.24 2.44 38.74
C PRO A 146 -16.71 2.31 38.33
N VAL A 147 -16.99 2.39 37.03
CA VAL A 147 -18.31 2.10 36.47
C VAL A 147 -18.54 0.60 36.53
N ILE A 148 -19.32 0.15 37.52
CA ILE A 148 -19.71 -1.26 37.66
C ILE A 148 -20.93 -1.51 36.76
N TYR A 149 -20.73 -2.23 35.66
CA TYR A 149 -21.83 -2.74 34.85
C TYR A 149 -22.44 -3.97 35.53
N ARG A 150 -23.73 -3.89 35.89
CA ARG A 150 -24.49 -5.06 36.32
C ARG A 150 -25.05 -5.77 35.10
N ILE A 151 -24.67 -7.03 34.92
CA ILE A 151 -25.34 -7.95 34.00
C ILE A 151 -26.61 -8.40 34.72
N SER A 152 -27.78 -8.04 34.19
CA SER A 152 -29.06 -8.58 34.68
C SER A 152 -29.31 -9.95 34.04
N LYS A 153 -29.88 -10.86 34.84
CA LYS A 153 -30.29 -12.20 34.42
C LYS A 153 -31.52 -12.15 33.54
#